data_AF-A0A1B6B9N9-F1
#
_entry.id   AF-A0A1B6B9N9-F1
#
_cell.length_a   1.000
_cell.length_b   1.000
_cell.length_c   1.000
_cell.angle_alpha   90.00
_cell.angle_beta   90.00
_cell.angle_gamma   90.00
#
_symmetry.space_group_name_H-M   'P 1'
#
loop_
_entity.id
_entity.type
_entity.pdbx_description
1 polymer ?
#
loop_
_entity_poly.entity_id
_entity_poly.type
_entity_poly.pdbx_seq_one_letter_code
_entity_poly.pdbx_strand_id
1 'polypeptide(L)'
;MKLKTKLTLIISVMLVMIFTVILVFVYIQSSERIKEGEITFVETLYESIRANQMTEVENLKIAVMGIANNPEVQTLFYKKDRAGLTQLLLPVYESIQTQVAQFQFHLPDSTSFLRLHKLEKYGDSLKDFRFTVNDANDKKETVAGIEEGVAGYGLT
;
A
#
# COMPACT_ATOMS: atom_id res chain seq x y z
N MET A 1 9.24 -2.11 -74.89
CA MET A 1 9.89 -3.00 -73.89
C MET A 1 9.65 -4.46 -74.27
N LYS A 2 10.61 -5.36 -74.06
CA LYS A 2 10.43 -6.80 -74.29
C LYS A 2 9.43 -7.35 -73.26
N LEU A 3 8.56 -8.29 -73.67
CA LEU A 3 7.49 -8.89 -72.83
C LEU A 3 8.00 -9.38 -71.47
N LYS A 4 9.21 -9.96 -71.44
CA LYS A 4 9.88 -10.43 -70.21
C LYS A 4 10.05 -9.33 -69.16
N THR A 5 10.48 -8.14 -69.58
CA THR A 5 10.72 -7.01 -68.66
C THR A 5 9.43 -6.46 -68.05
N LYS A 6 8.33 -6.49 -68.80
CA LYS A 6 7.01 -6.07 -68.30
C LYS A 6 6.48 -7.07 -67.26
N LEU A 7 6.66 -8.37 -67.51
CA LEU A 7 6.25 -9.43 -66.59
C LEU A 7 7.05 -9.41 -65.29
N THR A 8 8.38 -9.25 -65.35
CA THR A 8 9.22 -9.15 -64.16
C THR A 8 8.84 -7.94 -63.30
N LEU A 9 8.55 -6.79 -63.92
CA LEU A 9 8.13 -5.59 -63.19
C LEU A 9 6.81 -5.81 -62.44
N ILE A 10 5.81 -6.43 -63.08
CA ILE A 10 4.51 -6.71 -62.45
C ILE A 10 4.69 -7.64 -61.25
N ILE A 11 5.48 -8.71 -61.39
CA ILE A 11 5.75 -9.65 -60.30
C ILE A 11 6.47 -8.96 -59.14
N SER A 12 7.48 -8.14 -59.42
CA SER A 12 8.19 -7.38 -58.37
C SER A 12 7.26 -6.42 -57.63
N VAL A 13 6.37 -5.70 -58.33
CA VAL A 13 5.39 -4.80 -57.69
C VAL A 13 4.40 -5.59 -56.83
N MET A 14 3.91 -6.74 -57.31
CA MET A 14 3.03 -7.61 -56.53
C MET A 14 3.72 -8.14 -55.26
N LEU A 15 4.98 -8.56 -55.36
CA LEU A 15 5.76 -9.02 -54.20
C LEU A 15 5.94 -7.91 -53.17
N VAL A 16 6.28 -6.69 -53.61
CA VAL A 16 6.39 -5.53 -52.72
C VAL A 16 5.06 -5.24 -52.03
N MET A 17 3.95 -5.26 -52.79
CA MET A 17 2.62 -5.02 -52.24
C MET A 17 2.24 -6.05 -51.17
N ILE A 18 2.45 -7.34 -51.46
CA ILE A 18 2.19 -8.44 -50.50
C ILE A 18 3.05 -8.26 -49.25
N PHE A 19 4.34 -7.96 -49.43
CA PHE A 19 5.26 -7.73 -48.31
C PHE A 19 4.82 -6.54 -47.45
N THR A 20 4.39 -5.43 -48.06
CA THR A 20 3.87 -4.27 -47.35
C THR A 20 2.60 -4.61 -46.55
N VAL A 21 1.67 -5.36 -47.13
CA VAL A 21 0.44 -5.79 -46.42
C VAL A 21 0.78 -6.65 -45.20
N ILE A 22 1.72 -7.59 -45.35
CA ILE A 22 2.18 -8.43 -44.22
C ILE A 22 2.81 -7.56 -43.13
N LEU A 23 3.68 -6.61 -43.48
CA LEU A 23 4.30 -5.72 -42.51
C LEU A 23 3.27 -4.87 -41.75
N VAL A 24 2.29 -4.31 -42.45
CA VAL A 24 1.21 -3.53 -41.82
C VAL A 24 0.38 -4.41 -40.89
N PHE A 25 0.03 -5.62 -41.31
CA PHE A 25 -0.71 -6.56 -40.49
C PHE A 25 0.05 -6.97 -39.22
N VAL A 26 1.35 -7.26 -39.35
CA VAL A 26 2.23 -7.57 -38.21
C VAL A 26 2.35 -6.36 -37.28
N TYR A 27 2.48 -5.15 -37.82
CA TYR A 27 2.56 -3.93 -37.03
C TYR A 27 1.28 -3.69 -36.20
N ILE A 28 0.10 -3.83 -36.81
CA ILE A 28 -1.19 -3.66 -36.11
C ILE A 28 -1.30 -4.67 -34.97
N GLN A 29 -1.09 -5.97 -35.26
CA GLN A 29 -1.15 -7.00 -34.23
C GLN A 29 -0.12 -6.80 -33.12
N SER A 30 1.11 -6.42 -33.48
CA SER A 30 2.15 -6.16 -32.49
C SER A 30 1.77 -4.99 -31.59
N SER A 31 1.19 -3.92 -32.14
CA SER A 31 0.76 -2.76 -31.36
C SER A 31 -0.37 -3.12 -30.38
N GLU A 32 -1.33 -3.94 -30.81
CA GLU A 32 -2.42 -4.40 -29.94
C GLU A 32 -1.89 -5.27 -28.79
N ARG A 33 -1.02 -6.25 -29.10
CA ARG A 33 -0.42 -7.11 -28.07
C ARG A 33 0.44 -6.34 -27.07
N ILE A 34 1.15 -5.30 -27.51
CA ILE A 34 1.93 -4.45 -26.60
C ILE A 34 0.99 -3.72 -25.64
N LYS A 35 -0.09 -3.11 -26.15
CA LYS A 35 -1.08 -2.42 -25.31
C LYS A 35 -1.75 -3.36 -24.31
N GLU A 36 -2.17 -4.54 -24.75
CA GLU A 36 -2.75 -5.56 -23.87
C GLU A 36 -1.75 -6.03 -22.80
N GLY A 37 -0.47 -6.19 -23.18
CA GLY A 37 0.61 -6.52 -22.26
C GLY A 37 0.85 -5.43 -21.22
N GLU A 38 0.82 -4.16 -21.60
CA GLU A 38 0.93 -3.01 -20.69
C GLU A 38 -0.24 -2.97 -19.69
N ILE A 39 -1.48 -3.16 -20.16
CA ILE A 39 -2.66 -3.20 -19.28
C ILE A 39 -2.55 -4.35 -18.29
N THR A 40 -2.27 -5.56 -18.78
CA THR A 40 -2.13 -6.75 -17.93
C THR A 40 -1.01 -6.58 -16.91
N PHE A 41 0.11 -5.97 -17.30
CA PHE A 41 1.22 -5.68 -16.41
C PHE A 41 0.81 -4.71 -15.31
N VAL A 42 0.12 -3.62 -15.64
CA VAL A 42 -0.37 -2.64 -14.66
C VAL A 42 -1.37 -3.27 -13.70
N GLU A 43 -2.30 -4.08 -14.20
CA GLU A 43 -3.28 -4.80 -13.38
C GLU A 43 -2.59 -5.79 -12.42
N THR A 44 -1.64 -6.57 -12.92
CA THR A 44 -0.88 -7.53 -12.10
C THR A 44 -0.06 -6.81 -11.02
N LEU A 45 0.56 -5.67 -11.38
CA LEU A 45 1.30 -4.86 -10.43
C LEU A 45 0.37 -4.29 -9.35
N TYR A 46 -0.80 -3.78 -9.73
CA TYR A 46 -1.80 -3.26 -8.81
C TYR A 46 -2.26 -4.34 -7.82
N GLU A 47 -2.63 -5.53 -8.33
CA GLU A 47 -3.06 -6.65 -7.47
C GLU A 47 -1.93 -7.15 -6.56
N SER A 48 -0.68 -7.17 -7.05
CA SER A 48 0.47 -7.53 -6.21
C SER A 48 0.71 -6.52 -5.08
N ILE A 49 0.63 -5.22 -5.37
CA ILE A 49 0.76 -4.16 -4.35
C ILE A 49 -0.37 -4.29 -3.33
N ARG A 50 -1.61 -4.47 -3.80
CA ARG A 50 -2.78 -4.62 -2.93
C ARG A 50 -2.69 -5.86 -2.04
N ALA A 51 -2.24 -6.99 -2.59
CA ALA A 51 -2.04 -8.22 -1.84
C ALA A 51 -0.98 -8.02 -0.74
N ASN A 52 0.17 -7.43 -1.08
CA ASN A 52 1.21 -7.13 -0.11
C ASN A 52 0.71 -6.18 1.00
N GLN A 53 -0.02 -5.13 0.64
CA GLN A 53 -0.63 -4.20 1.62
C GLN A 53 -1.60 -4.93 2.56
N MET A 54 -2.48 -5.78 2.04
CA MET A 54 -3.41 -6.57 2.85
C MET A 54 -2.68 -7.49 3.83
N THR A 55 -1.59 -8.12 3.39
CA THR A 55 -0.75 -8.96 4.26
C THR A 55 -0.09 -8.14 5.36
N GLU A 56 0.45 -6.96 5.05
CA GLU A 56 1.05 -6.07 6.06
C GLU A 56 0.01 -5.58 7.09
N VAL A 57 -1.18 -5.21 6.63
CA VAL A 57 -2.31 -4.85 7.52
C VAL A 57 -2.64 -5.99 8.48
N GLU A 58 -2.75 -7.22 7.96
CA GLU A 58 -3.11 -8.36 8.80
C GLU A 58 -2.00 -8.68 9.82
N ASN A 59 -0.73 -8.60 9.43
CA ASN A 59 0.39 -8.78 10.35
C ASN A 59 0.40 -7.73 11.47
N LEU A 60 0.20 -6.46 11.13
CA LEU A 60 0.10 -5.37 12.10
C LEU A 60 -1.11 -5.56 13.01
N LYS A 61 -2.26 -5.96 12.46
CA LYS A 61 -3.47 -6.24 13.23
C LYS A 61 -3.24 -7.34 14.25
N ILE A 62 -2.60 -8.45 13.88
CA ILE A 62 -2.26 -9.54 14.81
C ILE A 62 -1.38 -9.01 15.95
N ALA A 63 -0.34 -8.24 15.63
CA ALA A 63 0.56 -7.68 16.64
C ALA A 63 -0.16 -6.72 17.59
N VAL A 64 -0.96 -5.78 17.05
CA VAL A 64 -1.74 -4.81 17.83
C VAL A 64 -2.78 -5.51 18.69
N MET A 65 -3.48 -6.53 18.18
CA MET A 65 -4.46 -7.29 18.96
C MET A 65 -3.80 -8.07 20.10
N GLY A 66 -2.59 -8.60 19.91
CA GLY A 66 -1.82 -9.22 20.98
C GLY A 66 -1.52 -8.26 22.13
N ILE A 67 -1.21 -7.00 21.82
CA ILE A 67 -0.96 -5.94 22.81
C ILE A 67 -2.28 -5.47 23.44
N ALA A 68 -3.31 -5.18 22.63
CA ALA A 68 -4.58 -4.62 23.08
C ALA A 68 -5.39 -5.59 23.96
N ASN A 69 -5.24 -6.89 23.74
CA ASN A 69 -5.87 -7.95 24.55
C ASN A 69 -5.03 -8.38 25.75
N ASN A 70 -3.83 -7.80 25.96
CA ASN A 70 -3.03 -8.11 27.14
C ASN A 70 -3.68 -7.47 28.40
N PRO A 71 -4.07 -8.27 29.42
CA PRO A 71 -4.76 -7.75 30.61
C PRO A 71 -3.94 -6.73 31.42
N GLU A 72 -2.61 -6.86 31.42
CA GLU A 72 -1.72 -5.90 32.09
C GLU A 72 -1.72 -4.56 31.35
N VAL A 73 -1.63 -4.58 30.01
CA VAL A 73 -1.76 -3.37 29.18
C VAL A 73 -3.11 -2.69 29.40
N GLN A 74 -4.20 -3.45 29.40
CA GLN A 74 -5.54 -2.92 29.67
C GLN A 74 -5.63 -2.30 31.07
N THR A 75 -5.07 -2.95 32.08
CA THR A 75 -5.07 -2.45 33.46
C THR A 75 -4.27 -1.16 33.60
N LEU A 76 -3.07 -1.11 33.03
CA LEU A 76 -2.21 0.08 33.05
C LEU A 76 -2.85 1.23 32.29
N PHE A 77 -3.42 0.95 31.11
CA PHE A 77 -4.10 1.96 30.30
C PHE A 77 -5.38 2.49 30.98
N TYR A 78 -6.18 1.61 31.60
CA TYR A 78 -7.35 2.00 32.39
C TYR A 78 -6.98 2.92 33.57
N LYS A 79 -5.88 2.61 34.28
CA LYS A 79 -5.34 3.44 35.36
C LYS A 79 -4.67 4.73 34.87
N LYS A 80 -4.56 4.91 33.55
CA LYS A 80 -3.76 5.97 32.92
C LYS A 80 -2.31 5.99 33.44
N ASP A 81 -1.77 4.80 33.74
CA ASP A 81 -0.39 4.64 34.17
C ASP A 81 0.54 4.63 32.96
N ARG A 82 0.87 5.84 32.51
CA ARG A 82 1.78 6.04 31.38
C ARG A 82 3.16 5.47 31.64
N ALA A 83 3.68 5.63 32.86
CA ALA A 83 5.02 5.16 33.22
C ALA A 83 5.09 3.63 33.19
N GLY A 84 4.08 2.96 33.75
CA GLY A 84 3.96 1.51 33.68
C GLY A 84 3.84 0.98 32.24
N LEU A 85 3.01 1.61 31.40
CA LEU A 85 2.94 1.25 29.98
C LEU A 85 4.28 1.45 29.26
N THR A 86 4.98 2.55 29.52
CA THR A 86 6.30 2.80 28.94
C THR A 86 7.29 1.72 29.39
N GLN A 87 7.35 1.41 30.68
CA GLN A 87 8.25 0.37 31.20
C GLN A 87 7.98 -1.01 30.57
N LEU A 88 6.70 -1.35 30.38
CA LEU A 88 6.29 -2.63 29.82
C LEU A 88 6.56 -2.72 28.31
N LEU A 89 6.25 -1.67 27.55
CA LEU A 89 6.16 -1.73 26.09
C LEU A 89 7.30 -1.06 25.34
N LEU A 90 8.08 -0.18 25.98
CA LEU A 90 9.22 0.47 25.31
C LEU A 90 10.26 -0.56 24.81
N PRO A 91 10.66 -1.58 25.59
CA PRO A 91 11.59 -2.60 25.08
C PRO A 91 11.03 -3.39 23.89
N VAL A 92 9.72 -3.65 23.91
CA VAL A 92 9.02 -4.31 22.79
C VAL A 92 9.09 -3.42 21.54
N TYR A 93 8.76 -2.13 21.68
CA TYR A 93 8.83 -1.18 20.58
C TYR A 93 10.26 -1.05 20.03
N GLU A 94 11.27 -0.94 20.91
CA GLU A 94 12.69 -0.86 20.50
C GLU A 94 13.13 -2.08 19.69
N SER A 95 12.56 -3.26 19.94
CA SER A 95 12.85 -4.48 19.18
C SER A 95 12.25 -4.49 17.76
N ILE A 96 11.18 -3.72 17.52
CA ILE A 96 10.45 -3.67 16.23
C ILE A 96 10.50 -2.31 15.53
N GLN A 97 11.18 -1.31 16.10
CA GLN A 97 11.17 0.08 15.62
C GLN A 97 11.68 0.27 14.17
N THR A 98 12.43 -0.70 13.64
CA THR A 98 12.89 -0.70 12.25
C THR A 98 11.78 -1.12 11.26
N GLN A 99 10.75 -1.81 11.74
CA GLN A 99 9.60 -2.29 10.97
C GLN A 99 8.34 -1.48 11.26
N VAL A 100 8.19 -1.01 12.51
CA VAL A 100 7.05 -0.22 12.97
C VAL A 100 7.53 1.16 13.37
N ALA A 101 7.24 2.16 12.52
CA ALA A 101 7.70 3.54 12.75
C ALA A 101 6.98 4.23 13.91
N GLN A 102 5.74 3.82 14.21
CA GLN A 102 4.89 4.49 15.20
C GLN A 102 4.11 3.47 16.02
N PHE A 103 4.26 3.59 17.34
CA PHE A 103 3.43 2.88 18.31
C PHE A 103 2.85 3.93 19.27
N GLN A 104 1.52 4.00 19.31
CA GLN A 104 0.81 5.04 20.03
C GLN A 104 -0.50 4.55 20.69
N PHE A 105 -0.77 5.05 21.89
CA PHE A 105 -2.06 4.92 22.59
C PHE A 105 -2.84 6.23 22.51
N HIS A 106 -4.16 6.11 22.30
CA HIS A 106 -5.08 7.23 22.14
C HIS A 106 -6.20 7.16 23.18
N LEU A 107 -6.58 8.30 23.75
CA LEU A 107 -7.79 8.40 24.55
C LEU A 107 -9.04 8.40 23.65
N PRO A 108 -10.25 8.20 24.21
CA PRO A 108 -11.49 8.13 23.43
C PRO A 108 -11.84 9.39 22.61
N ASP A 109 -11.22 10.53 22.93
CA ASP A 109 -11.36 11.80 22.22
C ASP A 109 -10.21 12.05 21.20
N SER A 110 -9.46 10.99 20.87
CA SER A 110 -8.29 11.03 19.99
C SER A 110 -7.13 11.89 20.51
N THR A 111 -7.12 12.18 21.82
CA THR A 111 -5.96 12.78 22.49
C THR A 111 -4.81 11.77 22.57
N SER A 112 -3.60 12.21 22.24
CA SER A 112 -2.40 11.38 22.35
C SER A 112 -2.08 11.07 23.81
N PHE A 113 -2.24 9.81 24.23
CA PHE A 113 -1.91 9.40 25.60
C PHE A 113 -0.43 9.07 25.79
N LEU A 114 0.12 8.22 24.90
CA LEU A 114 1.51 7.75 24.94
C LEU A 114 1.99 7.45 23.54
N ARG A 115 3.18 7.94 23.19
CA ARG A 115 3.92 7.60 21.97
C ARG A 115 5.23 6.94 22.35
N LEU A 116 5.37 5.65 22.10
CA LEU A 116 6.64 4.96 22.44
C LEU A 116 7.79 5.45 21.55
N HIS A 117 7.47 5.87 20.32
CA HIS A 117 8.41 6.48 19.39
C HIS A 117 8.81 7.93 19.74
N LYS A 118 8.11 8.57 20.67
CA LYS A 118 8.33 9.98 21.05
C LYS A 118 7.73 10.31 22.43
N LEU A 119 8.35 9.78 23.49
CA LEU A 119 7.80 9.76 24.85
C LEU A 119 7.45 11.15 25.40
N GLU A 120 8.19 12.17 24.99
CA GLU A 120 8.01 13.57 25.40
C GLU A 120 6.76 14.23 24.77
N LYS A 121 6.18 13.65 23.72
CA LYS A 121 5.04 14.22 23.00
C LYS A 121 3.75 13.51 23.40
N TYR A 122 2.87 14.19 24.12
CA TYR A 122 1.57 13.70 24.56
C TYR A 122 0.60 14.86 24.87
N GLY A 123 -0.68 14.55 25.02
CA GLY A 123 -1.73 15.50 25.41
C GLY A 123 -2.28 16.36 24.26
N ASP A 124 -1.67 16.31 23.08
CA ASP A 124 -2.19 16.96 21.89
C ASP A 124 -3.36 16.15 21.28
N SER A 125 -4.36 16.88 20.76
CA SER A 125 -5.45 16.27 20.01
C SER A 125 -4.99 15.90 18.61
N LEU A 126 -5.40 14.72 18.15
CA LEU A 126 -5.09 14.22 16.81
C LEU A 126 -6.33 14.05 15.94
N LYS A 127 -7.49 14.47 16.44
CA LYS A 127 -8.79 14.23 15.82
C LYS A 127 -8.86 14.70 14.36
N ASP A 128 -8.19 15.80 14.02
CA ASP A 128 -8.30 16.42 12.71
C ASP A 128 -7.52 15.71 11.60
N PHE A 129 -6.64 14.75 11.95
CA PHE A 129 -5.84 14.01 10.98
C PHE A 129 -5.73 12.51 11.26
N ARG A 130 -6.15 12.03 12.44
CA ARG A 130 -6.22 10.61 12.80
C ARG A 130 -7.62 10.04 12.64
N PHE A 131 -8.12 10.01 11.40
CA PHE A 131 -9.46 9.54 11.07
C PHE A 131 -9.68 8.07 11.40
N THR A 132 -8.70 7.20 11.19
CA THR A 132 -8.76 5.77 11.55
C THR A 132 -8.94 5.57 13.06
N VAL A 133 -8.28 6.41 13.88
CA VAL A 133 -8.44 6.41 15.34
C VAL A 133 -9.84 6.90 15.72
N ASN A 134 -10.35 7.94 15.07
CA ASN A 134 -11.72 8.41 15.28
C ASN A 134 -12.73 7.30 14.96
N ASP A 135 -12.58 6.65 13.81
CA ASP A 135 -13.43 5.54 13.38
C ASP A 135 -13.37 4.36 14.36
N ALA A 136 -12.19 3.98 14.83
CA ALA A 136 -12.04 2.92 15.84
C ALA A 136 -12.69 3.33 17.17
N ASN A 137 -12.55 4.59 17.58
CA ASN A 137 -13.20 5.13 18.77
C ASN A 137 -14.73 5.20 18.63
N ASP A 138 -15.25 5.52 17.45
CA ASP A 138 -16.69 5.66 17.21
C ASP A 138 -17.36 4.28 17.03
N LYS A 139 -16.77 3.40 16.23
CA LYS A 139 -17.32 2.07 15.89
C LYS A 139 -17.02 1.00 16.94
N LYS A 140 -15.98 1.21 17.77
CA LYS A 140 -15.47 0.21 18.73
C LYS A 140 -15.03 -1.09 18.08
N GLU A 141 -14.48 -0.97 16.88
CA GLU A 141 -13.98 -2.09 16.07
C GLU A 141 -12.52 -1.85 15.71
N THR A 142 -11.80 -2.92 15.35
CA THR A 142 -10.46 -2.80 14.78
C THR A 142 -10.56 -2.20 13.38
N VAL A 143 -9.98 -1.03 13.19
CA VAL A 143 -9.92 -0.32 11.91
C VAL A 143 -8.48 -0.32 11.43
N ALA A 144 -8.27 -0.48 10.13
CA ALA A 144 -6.98 -0.32 9.48
C ALA A 144 -7.14 0.51 8.21
N GLY A 145 -6.12 1.29 7.84
CA GLY A 145 -6.17 2.11 6.65
C GLY A 145 -4.89 2.89 6.37
N ILE A 146 -4.79 3.41 5.15
CA ILE A 146 -3.73 4.36 4.80
C ILE A 146 -4.23 5.76 5.18
N GLU A 147 -3.44 6.46 5.97
CA GLU A 147 -3.78 7.78 6.48
C GLU A 147 -2.61 8.74 6.30
N GLU A 148 -2.92 9.99 5.96
CA GLU A 148 -1.94 11.06 5.87
C GLU A 148 -1.73 11.69 7.26
N GLY A 149 -0.56 11.46 7.84
CA GLY A 149 -0.13 12.13 9.06
C GLY A 149 0.77 13.32 8.78
N VAL A 150 1.14 14.04 9.84
CA VAL A 150 2.10 15.17 9.77
C VAL A 150 3.45 14.76 9.20
N ALA A 151 3.84 13.49 9.34
CA ALA A 151 5.09 12.93 8.83
C ALA A 151 4.96 12.25 7.45
N GLY A 152 3.79 12.38 6.79
CA GLY A 152 3.45 11.71 5.53
C GLY A 152 2.46 10.55 5.71
N TYR A 153 2.30 9.75 4.67
CA TYR A 153 1.39 8.61 4.66
C TYR A 153 1.90 7.47 5.55
N GLY A 154 1.00 6.91 6.36
CA GLY A 154 1.24 5.73 7.16
C GLY A 154 0.11 4.73 7.02
N LEU A 155 0.47 3.44 7.07
CA LEU A 155 -0.49 2.39 7.32
C LEU A 155 -0.78 2.36 8.83
N THR A 156 -2.03 2.59 9.21
CA THR A 156 -2.50 2.61 10.61
C THR A 156 -3.42 1.44 10.86
#